data_AF-A7AXT4-F1
#
_entry.id   AF-A7AXT4-F1
#
_cell.length_a   1.000
_cell.length_b   1.000
_cell.length_c   1.000
_cell.angle_alpha   90.00
_cell.angle_beta   90.00
_cell.angle_gamma   90.00
#
_symmetry.space_group_name_H-M   'P 1'
#
loop_
_entity.id
_entity.type
_entity.pdbx_description
1 polymer ?
#
loop_
_entity_poly.entity_id
_entity_poly.type
_entity_poly.pdbx_seq_one_letter_code
_entity_poly.pdbx_strand_id
1 'polypeptide(L)'
;MIKKTYDNIYELCEDVVDTYDVLESNYGNNIVSIIAKYDETSLIVSELCTMDFSLFLCELHDPEFAGYTDEYIIDIIEDKIFCVPAKRNGEYICSDSSIVYVLDDCNSKVISKFEADYAYEVHLYDENDEDDMEYDCDGCIFCDECDEYDDHDEYGFLLDDDYVDNKDLHGFSASKTDDYGCHSVSFYSTEQVNHDDMMDLLRIFGL
;
A
#
# COMPACT_ATOMS: atom_id res chain seq x y z
N MET A 1 -20.06 5.63 -7.86
CA MET A 1 -19.16 4.72 -7.14
C MET A 1 -19.30 5.00 -5.66
N ILE A 2 -19.06 3.99 -4.84
CA ILE A 2 -18.96 4.16 -3.39
C ILE A 2 -17.49 4.48 -3.10
N LYS A 3 -17.21 5.47 -2.26
CA LYS A 3 -15.84 5.81 -1.89
C LYS A 3 -15.34 4.86 -0.80
N LYS A 4 -14.11 4.37 -0.96
CA LYS A 4 -13.37 3.64 0.07
C LYS A 4 -11.99 4.30 0.21
N THR A 5 -11.52 4.38 1.45
CA THR A 5 -10.20 4.92 1.78
C THR A 5 -9.45 3.86 2.56
N TYR A 6 -8.16 3.71 2.27
CA TYR A 6 -7.28 2.74 2.92
C TYR A 6 -5.97 3.42 3.29
N ASP A 7 -5.33 2.94 4.34
CA ASP A 7 -4.08 3.51 4.83
C ASP A 7 -2.91 3.12 3.91
N ASN A 8 -2.99 1.95 3.27
CA ASN A 8 -1.93 1.44 2.40
C ASN A 8 -2.43 0.37 1.40
N ILE A 9 -1.54 -0.06 0.51
CA ILE A 9 -1.81 -1.10 -0.50
C ILE A 9 -2.16 -2.46 0.15
N TYR A 10 -1.60 -2.78 1.31
CA TYR A 10 -1.90 -4.04 1.99
C TYR A 10 -3.36 -4.10 2.42
N GLU A 11 -3.88 -3.05 3.06
CA GLU A 11 -5.30 -2.97 3.46
C GLU A 11 -6.25 -3.02 2.26
N LEU A 12 -5.90 -2.34 1.16
CA LEU A 12 -6.64 -2.44 -0.10
C LEU A 12 -6.68 -3.89 -0.59
N CYS A 13 -5.53 -4.58 -0.60
CA CYS A 13 -5.46 -5.96 -1.06
C CYS A 13 -6.25 -6.90 -0.14
N GLU A 14 -6.19 -6.72 1.17
CA GLU A 14 -6.97 -7.53 2.13
C GLU A 14 -8.48 -7.43 1.86
N ASP A 15 -9.02 -6.21 1.71
CA ASP A 15 -10.45 -6.02 1.42
C ASP A 15 -10.85 -6.55 0.02
N VAL A 16 -9.96 -6.45 -0.97
CA VAL A 16 -10.17 -7.07 -2.28
C VAL A 16 -10.24 -8.59 -2.18
N VAL A 17 -9.33 -9.21 -1.43
CA VAL A 17 -9.28 -10.67 -1.23
C VAL A 17 -10.50 -11.16 -0.47
N ASP A 18 -10.88 -10.49 0.62
CA ASP A 18 -12.12 -10.78 1.36
C ASP A 18 -13.35 -10.69 0.44
N THR A 19 -13.39 -9.65 -0.40
CA THR A 19 -14.46 -9.48 -1.39
C THR A 19 -14.49 -10.65 -2.38
N TYR A 20 -13.34 -11.05 -2.91
CA TYR A 20 -13.21 -12.17 -3.83
C TYR A 20 -13.64 -13.49 -3.19
N ASP A 21 -13.20 -13.80 -1.97
CA ASP A 21 -13.54 -15.03 -1.26
C ASP A 21 -15.04 -15.16 -0.99
N VAL A 22 -15.69 -14.05 -0.61
CA VAL A 22 -17.13 -13.99 -0.44
C VAL A 22 -17.84 -14.25 -1.77
N LEU A 23 -17.35 -13.66 -2.86
CA LEU A 23 -17.93 -13.85 -4.19
C LEU A 23 -17.79 -15.29 -4.67
N GLU A 24 -16.60 -15.87 -4.61
CA GLU A 24 -16.31 -17.23 -5.08
C GLU A 24 -17.11 -18.28 -4.27
N SER A 25 -17.27 -18.03 -2.97
CA SER A 25 -18.07 -18.91 -2.09
C SER A 25 -19.57 -18.89 -2.39
N ASN A 26 -20.10 -17.76 -2.86
CA ASN A 26 -21.56 -17.57 -3.04
C ASN A 26 -22.02 -17.70 -4.50
N TYR A 27 -21.20 -17.28 -5.46
CA TYR A 27 -21.52 -17.25 -6.88
C TYR A 27 -20.24 -17.59 -7.66
N GLY A 28 -20.09 -18.81 -8.17
CA GLY A 28 -18.87 -19.20 -8.88
C GLY A 28 -18.65 -18.40 -10.19
N ASN A 29 -17.38 -18.20 -10.56
CA ASN A 29 -16.90 -17.47 -11.74
C ASN A 29 -17.05 -15.93 -11.65
N ASN A 30 -16.90 -15.35 -10.46
CA ASN A 30 -16.88 -13.89 -10.33
C ASN A 30 -15.49 -13.33 -10.63
N ILE A 31 -15.47 -12.08 -11.07
CA ILE A 31 -14.24 -11.36 -11.37
C ILE A 31 -14.20 -10.12 -10.48
N VAL A 32 -13.13 -10.00 -9.71
CA VAL A 32 -12.81 -8.76 -8.98
C VAL A 32 -11.67 -8.07 -9.69
N SER A 33 -11.86 -6.80 -10.00
CA SER A 33 -10.90 -6.02 -10.77
C SER A 33 -10.41 -4.81 -10.00
N ILE A 34 -9.12 -4.50 -10.14
CA ILE A 34 -8.51 -3.26 -9.65
C ILE A 34 -7.97 -2.49 -10.86
N ILE A 35 -8.19 -1.18 -10.86
CA ILE A 35 -7.71 -0.26 -11.89
C ILE A 35 -6.81 0.78 -11.21
N ALA A 36 -5.55 0.81 -11.64
CA ALA A 36 -4.49 1.61 -11.03
C ALA A 36 -3.47 2.07 -12.09
N LYS A 37 -2.65 3.07 -11.75
CA LYS A 37 -1.47 3.43 -12.56
C LYS A 37 -0.31 2.49 -12.28
N TYR A 38 0.77 2.65 -13.05
CA TYR A 38 1.93 1.74 -13.05
C TYR A 38 2.52 1.51 -11.66
N ASP A 39 2.77 2.58 -10.89
CA ASP A 39 3.45 2.50 -9.61
C ASP A 39 2.64 1.66 -8.62
N GLU A 40 1.36 1.99 -8.45
CA GLU A 40 0.45 1.26 -7.57
C GLU A 40 0.17 -0.15 -8.11
N THR A 41 0.03 -0.32 -9.43
CA THR A 41 -0.17 -1.63 -10.06
C THR A 41 0.97 -2.59 -9.72
N SER A 42 2.22 -2.11 -9.75
CA SER A 42 3.39 -2.92 -9.45
C SER A 42 3.36 -3.45 -8.00
N LEU A 43 2.94 -2.59 -7.06
CA LEU A 43 2.81 -2.92 -5.64
C LEU A 43 1.64 -3.88 -5.40
N ILE A 44 0.48 -3.59 -5.97
CA ILE A 44 -0.73 -4.42 -5.83
C ILE A 44 -0.49 -5.83 -6.37
N VAL A 45 0.10 -5.97 -7.57
CA VAL A 45 0.40 -7.30 -8.13
C VAL A 45 1.39 -8.05 -7.25
N SER A 46 2.40 -7.37 -6.70
CA SER A 46 3.34 -7.98 -5.76
C SER A 46 2.65 -8.47 -4.50
N GLU A 47 1.80 -7.65 -3.91
CA GLU A 47 1.07 -7.96 -2.67
C GLU A 47 0.08 -9.11 -2.88
N LEU A 48 -0.71 -9.10 -3.95
CA LEU A 48 -1.62 -10.22 -4.24
C LEU A 48 -0.87 -11.55 -4.42
N CYS A 49 0.36 -11.53 -4.94
CA CYS A 49 1.19 -12.74 -5.04
C CYS A 49 1.66 -13.27 -3.67
N THR A 50 1.73 -12.44 -2.63
CA THR A 50 2.03 -12.89 -1.25
C THR A 50 0.80 -13.52 -0.59
N MET A 51 -0.41 -13.12 -1.03
CA MET A 51 -1.71 -13.56 -0.53
C MET A 51 -2.25 -14.82 -1.24
N ASP A 52 -1.37 -15.76 -1.60
CA ASP A 52 -1.69 -17.03 -2.26
C ASP A 52 -2.29 -16.97 -3.70
N PHE A 53 -2.35 -15.80 -4.34
CA PHE A 53 -2.73 -15.70 -5.75
C PHE A 53 -1.56 -15.98 -6.69
N SER A 54 -1.82 -16.70 -7.77
CA SER A 54 -0.80 -17.03 -8.77
C SER A 54 -0.83 -16.09 -9.96
N LEU A 55 0.33 -15.56 -10.34
CA LEU A 55 0.44 -14.76 -11.56
C LEU A 55 0.19 -15.62 -12.81
N PHE A 56 -0.82 -15.28 -13.60
CA PHE A 56 -1.11 -15.98 -14.87
C PHE A 56 -0.64 -15.17 -16.08
N LEU A 57 -0.97 -13.88 -16.12
CA LEU A 57 -0.53 -12.95 -17.16
C LEU A 57 -0.16 -11.61 -16.52
N CYS A 58 0.96 -11.05 -16.94
CA CYS A 58 1.39 -9.72 -16.52
C CYS A 58 2.04 -8.99 -17.70
N GLU A 59 1.32 -8.02 -18.26
CA GLU A 59 1.78 -7.08 -19.29
C GLU A 59 2.05 -5.72 -18.64
N LEU A 60 2.89 -5.70 -17.61
CA LEU A 60 3.31 -4.48 -16.93
C LEU A 60 4.61 -3.97 -17.56
N HIS A 61 4.57 -2.75 -18.11
CA HIS A 61 5.69 -2.18 -18.85
C HIS A 61 6.12 -0.88 -18.21
N ASP A 62 7.41 -0.77 -17.93
CA ASP A 62 8.00 0.45 -17.39
C ASP A 62 7.66 1.65 -18.30
N PRO A 63 6.99 2.69 -17.76
CA PRO A 63 6.55 3.85 -18.53
C PRO A 63 7.71 4.60 -19.21
N GLU A 64 8.90 4.63 -18.60
CA GLU A 64 10.07 5.33 -19.14
C GLU A 64 10.60 4.66 -20.41
N PHE A 65 10.45 3.33 -20.51
CA PHE A 65 10.95 2.56 -21.65
C PHE A 65 9.88 2.28 -22.71
N ALA A 66 8.64 1.99 -22.29
CA ALA A 66 7.56 1.60 -23.18
C ALA A 66 6.64 2.77 -23.57
N GLY A 67 6.68 3.88 -22.83
CA GLY A 67 5.89 5.08 -23.11
C GLY A 67 4.39 4.93 -22.83
N TYR A 68 3.97 3.88 -22.11
CA TYR A 68 2.60 3.71 -21.66
C TYR A 68 2.44 4.30 -20.26
N THR A 69 1.60 5.32 -20.12
CA THR A 69 1.38 6.07 -18.87
C THR A 69 -0.10 6.13 -18.47
N ASP A 70 -0.96 5.42 -19.19
CA ASP A 70 -2.37 5.25 -18.83
C ASP A 70 -2.48 4.13 -17.76
N GLU A 71 -3.69 3.75 -17.38
CA GLU A 71 -3.98 2.80 -16.30
C GLU A 71 -3.80 1.33 -16.73
N TYR A 72 -3.72 0.45 -15.75
CA TYR A 72 -3.73 -1.00 -15.89
C TYR A 72 -5.00 -1.57 -15.25
N ILE A 73 -5.40 -2.75 -15.72
CA ILE A 73 -6.45 -3.57 -15.11
C ILE A 73 -5.79 -4.80 -14.53
N ILE A 74 -6.11 -5.09 -13.27
CA ILE A 74 -5.72 -6.28 -12.54
C ILE A 74 -6.99 -7.07 -12.28
N ASP A 75 -7.18 -8.19 -12.97
CA ASP A 75 -8.32 -9.09 -12.75
C ASP A 75 -7.89 -10.29 -11.90
N ILE A 76 -8.70 -10.63 -10.90
CA ILE A 76 -8.55 -11.83 -10.07
C ILE A 76 -9.64 -12.82 -10.49
N ILE A 77 -9.21 -13.99 -10.99
CA ILE A 77 -10.09 -15.05 -11.53
C ILE A 77 -9.50 -16.42 -11.18
N GLU A 78 -10.25 -17.28 -10.50
CA GLU A 78 -9.79 -18.63 -10.11
C GLU A 78 -8.40 -18.64 -9.45
N ASP A 79 -8.23 -17.76 -8.46
CA ASP A 79 -7.00 -17.59 -7.67
C ASP A 79 -5.79 -17.16 -8.52
N LYS A 80 -6.05 -16.57 -9.70
CA LYS A 80 -5.03 -16.11 -10.65
C LYS A 80 -5.16 -14.63 -10.95
N ILE A 81 -4.00 -14.00 -11.10
CA ILE A 81 -3.86 -12.58 -11.45
C ILE A 81 -3.63 -12.43 -12.96
N PHE A 82 -4.42 -11.55 -13.56
CA PHE A 82 -4.27 -11.06 -14.93
C PHE A 82 -4.06 -9.54 -14.89
N CYS A 83 -2.83 -9.09 -15.15
CA CYS A 83 -2.49 -7.67 -15.23
C CYS A 83 -2.24 -7.28 -16.68
N VAL A 84 -3.02 -6.33 -17.22
CA VAL A 84 -2.88 -5.84 -18.60
C VAL A 84 -3.10 -4.32 -18.70
N PRO A 85 -2.55 -3.66 -19.73
CA PRO A 85 -2.88 -2.26 -20.02
C PRO A 85 -4.38 -2.07 -20.21
N ALA A 86 -4.98 -1.12 -19.49
CA ALA A 86 -6.41 -0.81 -19.59
C ALA A 86 -6.79 -0.26 -20.97
N LYS A 87 -5.81 0.29 -21.71
CA LYS A 87 -6.03 0.97 -22.98
C LYS A 87 -5.18 0.34 -24.07
N ARG A 88 -5.85 -0.02 -25.18
CA ARG A 88 -5.21 -0.56 -26.38
C ARG A 88 -5.62 0.27 -27.58
N ASN A 89 -4.64 0.71 -28.37
CA ASN A 89 -4.86 1.58 -29.53
C ASN A 89 -5.65 2.87 -29.22
N GLY A 90 -5.51 3.41 -28.00
CA GLY A 90 -6.17 4.63 -27.56
C GLY A 90 -7.58 4.44 -27.00
N GLU A 91 -8.12 3.22 -27.00
CA GLU A 91 -9.43 2.90 -26.43
C GLU A 91 -9.30 1.99 -25.21
N TYR A 92 -10.14 2.23 -24.21
CA TYR A 92 -10.26 1.37 -23.04
C TYR A 92 -10.89 0.04 -23.41
N ILE A 93 -10.32 -1.04 -22.88
CA ILE A 93 -10.87 -2.39 -23.03
C ILE A 93 -12.05 -2.58 -22.07
N CYS A 94 -13.01 -3.42 -22.47
CA CYS A 94 -14.12 -3.79 -21.59
C CYS A 94 -13.69 -4.98 -20.71
N SER A 95 -14.17 -4.99 -19.47
CA SER A 95 -14.11 -6.17 -18.60
C SER A 95 -15.50 -6.45 -18.02
N ASP A 96 -15.83 -7.74 -17.89
CA ASP A 96 -17.08 -8.25 -17.33
C ASP A 96 -16.94 -8.44 -15.80
N SER A 97 -16.24 -7.52 -15.14
CA SER A 97 -15.96 -7.54 -13.71
C SER A 97 -17.24 -7.46 -12.90
N SER A 98 -17.43 -8.34 -11.92
CA SER A 98 -18.56 -8.26 -10.99
C SER A 98 -18.41 -7.07 -10.04
N ILE A 99 -17.18 -6.85 -9.58
CA ILE A 99 -16.80 -5.76 -8.69
C ILE A 99 -15.53 -5.10 -9.23
N VAL A 100 -15.51 -3.76 -9.23
CA VAL A 100 -14.33 -2.98 -9.66
C VAL A 100 -13.91 -1.96 -8.60
N TYR A 101 -12.62 -1.94 -8.31
CA TYR A 101 -11.92 -0.95 -7.50
C TYR A 101 -11.13 -0.05 -8.44
N VAL A 102 -11.30 1.27 -8.35
CA VAL A 102 -10.62 2.23 -9.22
C VAL A 102 -9.94 3.27 -8.35
N LEU A 103 -8.62 3.36 -8.44
CA LEU A 103 -7.88 4.40 -7.74
C LEU A 103 -8.29 5.79 -8.25
N ASP A 104 -8.37 6.75 -7.35
CA ASP A 104 -8.92 8.09 -7.58
C ASP A 104 -8.14 8.90 -8.62
N ASP A 105 -6.86 8.60 -8.79
CA ASP A 105 -5.96 9.21 -9.76
C ASP A 105 -6.17 8.70 -11.21
N CYS A 106 -7.02 7.69 -11.40
CA CYS A 106 -7.34 7.08 -12.68
C CYS A 106 -8.37 7.89 -13.49
N ASN A 107 -8.31 7.78 -14.81
CA ASN A 107 -9.22 8.50 -15.69
C ASN A 107 -10.65 7.96 -15.59
N SER A 108 -11.57 8.80 -15.13
CA SER A 108 -13.01 8.46 -14.98
C SER A 108 -13.70 7.88 -16.22
N LYS A 109 -13.16 8.05 -17.44
CA LYS A 109 -13.70 7.40 -18.65
C LYS A 109 -13.58 5.87 -18.60
N VAL A 110 -12.62 5.34 -17.85
CA VAL A 110 -12.39 3.90 -17.70
C VAL A 110 -13.65 3.22 -17.14
N ILE A 111 -14.31 3.85 -16.17
CA ILE A 111 -15.52 3.35 -15.49
C ILE A 111 -16.66 3.03 -16.48
N SER A 112 -16.81 3.83 -17.54
CA SER A 112 -17.87 3.65 -18.54
C SER A 112 -17.74 2.38 -19.41
N LYS A 113 -16.67 1.61 -19.20
CA LYS A 113 -16.33 0.40 -19.98
C LYS A 113 -16.49 -0.90 -19.20
N PHE A 114 -16.84 -0.82 -17.92
CA PHE A 114 -17.06 -1.98 -17.06
C PHE A 114 -18.55 -2.12 -16.80
N GLU A 115 -19.08 -3.32 -17.01
CA GLU A 115 -20.43 -3.69 -16.60
C GLU A 115 -20.36 -4.34 -15.21
N ALA A 116 -19.96 -3.55 -14.21
CA ALA A 116 -19.85 -4.02 -12.82
C ALA A 116 -21.12 -3.77 -12.02
N ASP A 117 -21.49 -4.74 -11.19
CA ASP A 117 -22.60 -4.63 -10.24
C ASP A 117 -22.27 -3.61 -9.14
N TYR A 118 -20.98 -3.58 -8.74
CA TYR A 118 -20.45 -2.65 -7.75
C TYR A 118 -19.14 -2.03 -8.23
N ALA A 119 -19.01 -0.72 -7.99
CA ALA A 119 -17.82 0.03 -8.34
C ALA A 119 -17.42 0.96 -7.20
N TYR A 120 -16.16 0.83 -6.78
CA TYR A 120 -15.55 1.59 -5.68
C TYR A 120 -14.49 2.55 -6.22
N GLU A 121 -14.56 3.79 -5.76
CA GLU A 121 -13.50 4.79 -5.94
C GLU A 121 -12.58 4.70 -4.72
N VAL A 122 -11.31 4.44 -4.95
CA VAL A 122 -10.32 4.10 -3.93
C VAL A 122 -9.37 5.27 -3.77
N HIS A 123 -9.24 5.75 -2.53
CA HIS A 123 -8.22 6.70 -2.13
C HIS A 123 -7.25 5.98 -1.20
N LEU A 124 -5.96 6.09 -1.47
CA LEU A 124 -4.90 5.67 -0.54
C LEU A 124 -4.46 6.88 0.25
N TYR A 125 -4.41 6.82 1.57
CA TYR A 125 -3.87 7.91 2.36
C TYR A 125 -2.40 8.13 2.01
N ASP A 126 -2.07 9.36 1.63
CA ASP A 126 -0.70 9.83 1.55
C ASP A 126 -0.43 10.65 2.81
N GLU A 127 0.53 10.24 3.63
CA GLU A 127 0.96 11.00 4.81
C GLU A 127 1.40 12.43 4.46
N ASN A 128 1.67 12.71 3.18
CA ASN A 128 2.02 14.03 2.65
C ASN A 128 0.82 14.91 2.27
N ASP A 129 -0.41 14.40 2.30
CA ASP A 129 -1.63 15.20 2.09
C ASP A 129 -2.00 15.91 3.42
N GLU A 130 -1.26 16.98 3.73
CA GLU A 130 -1.40 17.84 4.93
C GLU A 130 -2.74 18.63 5.01
N ASP A 131 -3.79 18.26 4.28
CA ASP A 131 -4.93 19.17 4.06
C ASP A 131 -6.23 18.84 4.82
N ASP A 132 -6.35 17.80 5.65
CA ASP A 132 -7.59 17.60 6.43
C ASP A 132 -7.49 16.70 7.69
N MET A 133 -6.39 16.75 8.45
CA MET A 133 -6.34 16.14 9.79
C MET A 133 -6.62 17.17 10.90
N GLU A 134 -7.90 17.28 11.29
CA GLU A 134 -8.27 17.81 12.61
C GLU A 134 -7.81 16.77 13.64
N TYR A 135 -6.58 16.90 14.15
CA TYR A 135 -6.05 16.06 15.22
C TYR A 135 -6.95 16.17 16.45
N ASP A 136 -7.79 15.17 16.69
CA ASP A 136 -8.47 14.99 17.97
C ASP A 136 -7.39 14.60 18.98
N CYS A 137 -6.86 15.62 19.65
CA CYS A 137 -5.77 15.56 20.63
C CYS A 137 -6.25 14.94 21.95
N ASP A 138 -6.79 13.73 21.90
CA ASP A 138 -7.15 12.93 23.07
C ASP A 138 -6.22 11.72 23.16
N GLY A 139 -4.92 11.97 23.38
CA GLY A 139 -3.94 10.91 23.57
C GLY A 139 -2.46 11.31 23.71
N CYS A 140 -2.08 12.56 23.44
CA CYS A 140 -0.67 12.95 23.42
C CYS A 140 -0.06 13.07 24.83
N ILE A 141 0.91 12.18 25.15
CA ILE A 141 1.80 12.30 26.33
C ILE A 141 2.90 13.35 26.09
N PHE A 142 3.14 13.76 24.84
CA PHE A 142 4.12 14.77 24.45
C PHE A 142 3.50 15.83 23.53
N CYS A 143 2.62 16.67 24.09
CA CYS A 143 2.32 17.98 23.48
C CYS A 143 3.18 19.04 24.17
N ASP A 144 4.18 19.56 23.47
CA ASP A 144 4.98 20.72 23.88
C ASP A 144 4.22 22.05 23.66
N GLU A 145 3.04 22.15 24.27
CA GLU A 145 2.68 23.39 24.97
C GLU A 145 3.19 23.37 26.43
N CYS A 146 4.03 22.39 26.77
CA CYS A 146 4.74 22.28 28.04
C CYS A 146 6.22 22.68 27.87
N ASP A 147 6.47 23.98 27.67
CA ASP A 147 7.79 24.57 27.86
C ASP A 147 8.40 24.14 29.21
N GLU A 148 9.59 23.50 29.19
CA GLU A 148 10.82 24.00 29.83
C GLU A 148 11.98 22.95 29.82
N TYR A 149 13.02 23.23 29.01
CA TYR A 149 14.45 22.82 29.08
C TYR A 149 14.78 21.30 29.07
N ASP A 150 15.72 20.78 28.27
CA ASP A 150 17.16 21.11 28.23
C ASP A 150 17.87 20.41 27.03
N ASP A 151 19.06 20.90 26.69
CA ASP A 151 19.89 20.71 25.49
C ASP A 151 20.14 19.28 24.89
N HIS A 152 20.40 19.31 23.56
CA HIS A 152 21.29 18.47 22.72
C HIS A 152 20.71 17.43 21.71
N ASP A 153 21.04 17.72 20.43
CA ASP A 153 21.36 16.86 19.27
C ASP A 153 20.28 16.03 18.54
N GLU A 154 19.82 16.61 17.42
CA GLU A 154 19.64 16.03 16.06
C GLU A 154 19.67 14.49 15.90
N TYR A 155 18.60 13.77 16.25
CA TYR A 155 18.20 12.48 15.63
C TYR A 155 16.70 12.23 15.88
N GLY A 156 15.85 12.38 14.85
CA GLY A 156 14.40 12.14 14.95
C GLY A 156 14.07 10.65 14.89
N PHE A 157 13.51 10.13 15.98
CA PHE A 157 13.21 8.70 16.19
C PHE A 157 11.68 8.52 16.21
N LEU A 158 11.14 7.72 15.30
CA LEU A 158 9.73 7.32 15.32
C LEU A 158 9.60 6.06 16.19
N LEU A 159 9.05 6.22 17.40
CA LEU A 159 8.56 5.11 18.21
C LEU A 159 7.08 4.93 17.87
N ASP A 160 6.80 3.91 17.07
CA ASP A 160 5.46 3.43 16.80
C ASP A 160 5.08 2.50 17.95
N ASP A 161 4.28 3.01 18.88
CA ASP A 161 3.86 2.31 20.10
C ASP A 161 2.33 2.20 20.06
N ASP A 162 1.80 1.41 19.13
CA ASP A 162 0.46 0.85 19.27
C ASP A 162 0.30 -0.55 18.67
N TYR A 163 -0.05 -1.48 19.57
CA TYR A 163 -0.66 -2.80 19.36
C TYR A 163 0.20 -4.02 18.96
N VAL A 164 0.90 -4.59 19.96
CA VAL A 164 0.86 -6.04 20.19
C VAL A 164 0.73 -6.30 21.69
N ASP A 165 -0.10 -7.25 22.10
CA ASP A 165 -0.17 -7.81 23.46
C ASP A 165 1.09 -8.68 23.76
N ASN A 166 2.27 -8.12 23.49
CA ASN A 166 3.60 -8.65 23.74
C ASN A 166 4.42 -7.50 24.34
N LYS A 167 4.18 -7.23 25.63
CA LYS A 167 4.85 -6.17 26.40
C LYS A 167 6.38 -6.28 26.47
N ASP A 168 6.95 -7.32 25.88
CA ASP A 168 8.37 -7.62 25.87
C ASP A 168 9.00 -7.46 24.47
N LEU A 169 8.24 -7.17 23.39
CA LEU A 169 8.84 -6.98 22.06
C LEU A 169 9.33 -5.55 21.88
N HIS A 170 10.64 -5.40 21.76
CA HIS A 170 11.34 -4.14 21.51
C HIS A 170 11.98 -4.17 20.14
N GLY A 171 11.96 -3.05 19.42
CA GLY A 171 12.56 -2.99 18.10
C GLY A 171 12.90 -1.57 17.66
N PHE A 172 13.63 -1.49 16.56
CA PHE A 172 13.92 -0.25 15.88
C PHE A 172 14.02 -0.48 14.37
N SER A 173 13.70 0.55 13.61
CA SER A 173 13.95 0.61 12.17
C SER A 173 14.84 1.79 11.87
N ALA A 174 15.81 1.61 10.99
CA ALA A 174 16.71 2.67 10.53
C ALA A 174 16.91 2.56 9.02
N SER A 175 16.94 3.70 8.36
CA SER A 175 17.17 3.79 6.92
C SER A 175 18.23 4.85 6.60
N LYS A 176 18.93 4.63 5.49
CA LYS A 176 19.95 5.53 4.96
C LYS A 176 19.88 5.49 3.44
N THR A 177 19.84 6.67 2.85
CA THR A 177 19.84 6.84 1.40
C THR A 177 21.15 7.48 0.97
N ASP A 178 21.77 6.95 -0.08
CA ASP A 178 22.91 7.55 -0.76
C ASP A 178 22.69 7.58 -2.28
N ASP A 179 23.69 8.07 -3.03
CA ASP A 179 23.64 8.17 -4.49
C ASP A 179 23.47 6.79 -5.20
N TYR A 180 23.58 5.68 -4.47
CA TYR A 180 23.52 4.32 -4.97
C TYR A 180 22.27 3.54 -4.50
N GLY A 181 21.43 4.12 -3.63
CA GLY A 181 20.14 3.55 -3.26
C GLY A 181 19.71 3.84 -1.83
N CYS A 182 18.62 3.20 -1.41
CA CYS A 182 18.13 3.22 -0.04
C CYS A 182 18.47 1.89 0.66
N HIS A 183 19.03 1.99 1.86
CA HIS A 183 19.34 0.88 2.74
C HIS A 183 18.47 1.00 4.00
N SER A 184 17.63 0.00 4.27
CA SER A 184 16.83 -0.06 5.48
C SER A 184 17.11 -1.34 6.28
N VAL A 185 17.08 -1.21 7.60
CA VAL A 185 17.25 -2.31 8.55
C VAL A 185 16.20 -2.17 9.64
N SER A 186 15.50 -3.26 9.90
CA SER A 186 14.58 -3.37 11.04
C SER A 186 15.04 -4.49 11.95
N PHE A 187 15.04 -4.22 13.26
CA PHE A 187 15.46 -5.14 14.30
C PHE A 187 14.35 -5.28 15.34
N TYR A 188 14.06 -6.51 15.75
CA TYR A 188 13.06 -6.82 16.77
C TYR A 188 13.62 -7.89 17.71
N SER A 189 13.45 -7.69 19.02
CA SER A 189 13.95 -8.57 20.07
C SER A 189 13.02 -8.54 21.27
N THR A 190 12.98 -9.63 22.04
CA THR A 190 12.28 -9.64 23.33
C THR A 190 13.12 -9.05 24.47
N GLU A 191 14.38 -8.69 24.20
CA GLU A 191 15.29 -8.03 25.14
C GLU A 191 15.31 -6.53 24.86
N GLN A 192 15.30 -5.71 25.93
CA GLN A 192 15.35 -4.26 25.80
C GLN A 192 16.69 -3.84 25.19
N VAL A 193 16.63 -3.17 24.05
CA VAL A 193 17.79 -2.58 23.37
C VAL A 193 17.92 -1.14 23.83
N ASN A 194 19.05 -0.79 24.43
CA ASN A 194 19.34 0.61 24.74
C ASN A 194 20.01 1.31 23.55
N HIS A 195 20.16 2.63 23.65
CA HIS A 195 20.73 3.45 22.59
C HIS A 195 22.15 3.00 22.15
N ASP A 196 23.01 2.56 23.08
CA ASP A 196 24.38 2.15 22.76
C ASP A 196 24.40 0.83 21.98
N ASP A 197 23.57 -0.13 22.40
CA ASP A 197 23.40 -1.42 21.72
C ASP A 197 22.84 -1.24 20.31
N MET A 198 21.88 -0.31 20.13
CA MET A 198 21.35 0.05 18.83
C MET A 198 22.43 0.64 17.91
N MET A 199 23.22 1.59 18.40
CA MET A 199 24.29 2.22 17.62
C MET A 199 25.36 1.22 17.18
N ASP A 200 25.67 0.24 18.02
CA ASP A 200 26.58 -0.84 17.66
C ASP A 200 25.96 -1.77 16.60
N LEU A 201 24.66 -2.07 16.68
CA LEU A 201 23.94 -2.84 15.66
C LEU A 201 23.92 -2.10 14.32
N LEU A 202 23.60 -0.81 14.29
CA LEU A 202 23.61 -0.01 13.06
C LEU A 202 24.99 0.01 12.39
N ARG A 203 26.06 0.15 13.18
CA ARG A 203 27.44 0.07 12.68
C ARG A 203 27.77 -1.30 12.09
N ILE A 204 27.27 -2.39 12.69
CA ILE A 204 27.42 -3.75 12.14
C ILE A 204 26.70 -3.86 10.79
N PHE A 205 25.50 -3.26 10.67
CA PHE A 205 24.71 -3.28 9.44
C PHE A 205 25.14 -2.24 8.39
N GLY A 206 26.12 -1.38 8.70
CA GLY A 206 26.68 -0.41 7.77
C GLY A 206 25.86 0.88 7.63
N LEU A 207 24.98 1.16 8.60
CA LEU A 207 24.18 2.38 8.68
C LEU A 207 24.92 3.46 9.49
#